data_AF-A0AAF0QL24-F1
#
_entry.id   AF-A0AAF0QL24-F1
#
_cell.length_a   1.000
_cell.length_b   1.000
_cell.length_c   1.000
_cell.angle_alpha   90.00
_cell.angle_beta   90.00
_cell.angle_gamma   90.00
#
_symmetry.space_group_name_H-M   'P 1'
#
loop_
_entity.id
_entity.type
_entity.pdbx_description
1 polymer ?
#
loop_
_entity_poly.entity_id
_entity_poly.type
_entity_poly.pdbx_seq_one_letter_code
_entity_poly.pdbx_strand_id
1 'polypeptide(L)'
;MTIDEAFSYLNQVKDTFPNQREMYITFLVVMMNFMRKRIDTVGVIEKAKDLFKGHASLLLGLNPFLTKGYEIVLNDEDAKTHLMV
;
A
#
# COMPACT_ATOMS: atom_id res chain seq x y z
N MET A 1 8.20 14.22 -0.91
CA MET A 1 7.39 13.47 -1.87
C MET A 1 7.05 14.35 -3.05
N THR A 2 7.43 13.92 -4.25
CA THR A 2 7.09 14.57 -5.52
C THR A 2 5.89 13.87 -6.16
N ILE A 3 5.31 14.50 -7.19
CA ILE A 3 4.24 13.90 -7.99
C ILE A 3 4.78 12.69 -8.78
N ASP A 4 6.02 12.74 -9.26
CA ASP A 4 6.65 11.65 -10.00
C ASP A 4 6.86 10.41 -9.12
N GLU A 5 7.26 10.60 -7.85
CA GLU A 5 7.37 9.51 -6.87
C GLU A 5 6.01 8.84 -6.60
N ALA A 6 4.93 9.62 -6.55
CA ALA A 6 3.58 9.09 -6.40
C ALA A 6 3.14 8.27 -7.62
N PHE A 7 3.39 8.76 -8.84
CA PHE A 7 3.09 8.01 -10.07
C PHE A 7 3.93 6.74 -10.18
N SER A 8 5.20 6.80 -9.81
CA SER A 8 6.08 5.63 -9.79
C SER A 8 5.55 4.54 -8.85
N TYR A 9 5.09 4.92 -7.65
CA TYR A 9 4.49 3.98 -6.71
C TYR A 9 3.18 3.37 -7.23
N LEU A 10 2.30 4.18 -7.86
CA LEU A 10 1.09 3.66 -8.49
C LEU A 10 1.38 2.65 -9.60
N ASN A 11 2.41 2.91 -10.42
CA ASN A 11 2.86 1.96 -11.44
C ASN A 11 3.39 0.67 -10.80
N GLN A 12 4.17 0.77 -9.72
CA GLN A 12 4.66 -0.41 -9.00
C GLN A 12 3.51 -1.30 -8.47
N VAL A 13 2.45 -0.70 -7.91
CA VAL A 13 1.26 -1.45 -7.48
C VAL A 13 0.62 -2.14 -8.68
N LYS A 14 0.46 -1.44 -9.81
CA LYS A 14 -0.13 -2.00 -11.02
C LYS A 14 0.70 -3.16 -11.59
N ASP A 15 2.02 -3.01 -11.63
CA ASP A 15 2.96 -3.99 -12.19
C ASP A 15 3.13 -5.21 -11.30
N THR A 16 2.90 -5.08 -9.99
CA THR A 16 2.88 -6.20 -9.04
C THR A 16 1.66 -7.11 -9.27
N PHE A 17 0.56 -6.56 -9.78
CA PHE A 17 -0.73 -7.24 -9.94
C PHE A 17 -1.22 -7.24 -11.41
N PRO A 18 -0.47 -7.75 -12.39
CA PRO A 18 -0.77 -7.59 -13.82
C PRO A 18 -2.10 -8.24 -14.23
N ASN A 19 -2.52 -9.30 -13.53
CA ASN A 19 -3.76 -10.03 -13.79
C ASN A 19 -4.86 -9.77 -12.76
N GLN A 20 -4.62 -8.91 -11.76
CA GLN A 20 -5.55 -8.63 -10.65
C GLN A 20 -5.86 -7.14 -10.60
N ARG A 21 -6.58 -6.66 -11.62
CA ARG A 21 -6.94 -5.23 -11.75
C ARG A 21 -7.72 -4.72 -10.53
N GLU A 22 -8.47 -5.58 -9.85
CA GLU A 22 -9.18 -5.22 -8.62
C GLU A 22 -8.25 -4.71 -7.53
N MET A 23 -7.00 -5.18 -7.45
CA MET A 23 -6.03 -4.76 -6.42
C MET A 23 -5.66 -3.28 -6.58
N TYR A 24 -5.32 -2.89 -7.81
CA TYR A 24 -5.03 -1.51 -8.16
C TYR A 24 -6.25 -0.60 -7.95
N ILE A 25 -7.44 -1.03 -8.41
CA ILE A 25 -8.69 -0.26 -8.23
C ILE A 25 -9.01 -0.10 -6.74
N THR A 26 -8.88 -1.16 -5.96
CA THR A 26 -9.13 -1.13 -4.52
C THR A 26 -8.18 -0.17 -3.81
N PHE A 27 -6.90 -0.15 -4.18
CA PHE A 27 -5.95 0.83 -3.64
C PHE A 27 -6.37 2.27 -3.95
N LEU A 28 -6.81 2.56 -5.18
CA LEU A 28 -7.33 3.88 -5.54
C LEU A 28 -8.57 4.28 -4.71
N VAL A 29 -9.45 3.32 -4.40
CA VAL A 29 -10.60 3.56 -3.52
C VAL A 29 -10.16 3.88 -2.09
N VAL A 30 -9.12 3.22 -1.57
CA VAL A 30 -8.52 3.57 -0.26
C VAL A 30 -8.01 5.01 -0.27
N MET A 31 -7.24 5.40 -1.29
CA MET A 31 -6.72 6.77 -1.41
C MET A 31 -7.85 7.79 -1.55
N MET A 32 -8.89 7.50 -2.34
CA MET A 32 -10.06 8.36 -2.47
C MET A 32 -10.79 8.54 -1.13
N ASN A 33 -10.96 7.47 -0.35
CA ASN A 33 -11.59 7.55 0.97
C ASN A 33 -10.78 8.41 1.94
N PHE A 34 -9.45 8.32 1.89
CA PHE A 34 -8.56 9.18 2.65
C PHE A 34 -8.70 10.66 2.23
N MET A 35 -8.68 10.94 0.92
CA MET A 35 -8.89 12.31 0.39
C MET A 35 -10.25 12.90 0.79
N ARG A 36 -11.28 12.07 0.91
CA ARG A 36 -12.63 12.46 1.35
C ARG A 36 -12.78 12.46 2.88
N LYS A 37 -11.68 12.29 3.64
CA LYS A 37 -11.64 12.23 5.10
C LYS A 37 -12.57 11.17 5.71
N ARG A 38 -12.81 10.08 4.99
CA ARG A 38 -13.62 8.93 5.45
C ARG A 38 -12.80 7.94 6.28
N ILE A 39 -11.50 7.90 6.03
CA ILE A 39 -10.50 7.18 6.81
C ILE A 39 -9.34 8.12 7.07
N ASP A 40 -8.59 7.86 8.14
CA ASP A 40 -7.37 8.57 8.50
C ASP A 40 -6.12 7.77 8.08
N THR A 41 -4.96 8.23 8.53
CA THR A 41 -3.66 7.58 8.25
C THR A 41 -3.63 6.14 8.76
N VAL A 42 -4.22 5.86 9.94
CA VAL A 42 -4.28 4.50 10.50
C VAL A 42 -5.13 3.61 9.60
N GLY A 43 -6.30 4.08 9.19
CA GLY A 43 -7.18 3.32 8.29
C GLY A 43 -6.57 3.07 6.91
N VAL A 44 -5.73 3.98 6.40
CA VAL A 44 -4.94 3.75 5.18
C VAL A 44 -3.94 2.61 5.39
N ILE A 45 -3.20 2.63 6.51
CA ILE A 45 -2.18 1.62 6.83
C ILE A 45 -2.82 0.24 6.98
N GLU A 46 -3.90 0.12 7.75
CA GLU A 46 -4.59 -1.16 7.96
C GLU A 46 -5.09 -1.76 6.64
N LYS A 47 -5.73 -0.94 5.79
CA LYS A 47 -6.21 -1.38 4.49
C LYS A 47 -5.06 -1.73 3.53
N ALA A 48 -3.94 -1.01 3.60
CA ALA A 48 -2.76 -1.32 2.80
C ALA A 48 -2.12 -2.66 3.25
N LYS A 49 -2.05 -2.93 4.56
CA LYS A 49 -1.56 -4.20 5.12
C LYS A 49 -2.37 -5.40 4.65
N ASP A 50 -3.70 -5.26 4.65
CA ASP A 50 -4.59 -6.31 4.14
C ASP A 50 -4.44 -6.47 2.61
N LEU A 51 -4.51 -5.36 1.87
CA LEU A 51 -4.46 -5.37 0.40
C LEU A 51 -3.12 -5.86 -0.14
N PHE A 52 -2.00 -5.53 0.50
CA PHE A 52 -0.66 -5.89 0.04
C PHE A 52 -0.02 -6.97 0.92
N LYS A 53 -0.83 -7.81 1.57
CA LYS A 53 -0.34 -8.94 2.34
C LYS A 53 0.58 -9.82 1.48
N GLY A 54 1.79 -10.09 1.97
CA GLY A 54 2.80 -10.84 1.23
C GLY A 54 3.63 -10.02 0.24
N HIS A 55 3.32 -8.73 0.06
CA HIS A 55 4.05 -7.81 -0.81
C HIS A 55 4.74 -6.72 0.02
N ALA A 56 5.73 -7.14 0.82
CA ALA A 56 6.52 -6.27 1.70
C ALA A 56 7.08 -5.00 1.02
N SER A 57 7.48 -5.10 -0.25
CA SER A 57 7.98 -3.96 -1.03
C SER A 57 6.93 -2.88 -1.26
N LEU A 58 5.67 -3.25 -1.47
CA LEU A 58 4.57 -2.29 -1.59
C LEU A 58 4.26 -1.64 -0.25
N LEU A 59 4.20 -2.42 0.84
CA LEU A 59 3.97 -1.89 2.17
C LEU A 59 5.03 -0.88 2.60
N LEU A 60 6.31 -1.20 2.43
CA LEU A 60 7.41 -0.29 2.74
C LEU A 60 7.46 0.91 1.79
N GLY A 61 7.09 0.72 0.52
CA GLY A 61 7.00 1.78 -0.48
C GLY A 61 5.97 2.87 -0.14
N LEU A 62 5.05 2.60 0.80
CA LEU A 62 4.11 3.61 1.29
C LEU A 62 4.72 4.56 2.34
N ASN A 63 5.82 4.22 2.99
CA ASN A 63 6.43 5.04 4.06
C ASN A 63 6.75 6.49 3.68
N PRO A 64 7.26 6.81 2.47
CA PRO A 64 7.50 8.19 2.04
C PRO A 64 6.24 9.08 2.01
N PHE A 65 5.04 8.46 2.02
CA PHE A 65 3.74 9.12 1.98
C PHE A 65 3.16 9.36 3.38
N LEU A 66 3.75 8.77 4.42
CA LEU A 66 3.23 8.81 5.79
C LEU A 66 3.95 9.89 6.61
N THR A 67 3.21 10.51 7.52
CA THR A 67 3.79 11.44 8.50
C THR A 67 4.59 10.66 9.55
N LYS A 68 5.61 11.31 10.13
CA LYS A 68 6.40 10.72 11.21
C LYS A 68 5.52 10.16 12.34
N GLY A 69 5.85 8.97 12.83
CA GLY A 69 5.09 8.25 13.85
C GLY A 69 4.03 7.28 13.30
N TYR A 70 3.85 7.23 11.98
CA TYR A 70 2.93 6.31 11.30
C TYR A 70 3.66 5.36 10.35
N GLU A 71 4.99 5.27 10.45
CA GLU A 71 5.77 4.40 9.59
C GLU A 71 5.33 2.94 9.70
N ILE A 72 5.16 2.30 8.56
CA ILE A 72 4.93 0.88 8.45
C ILE A 72 6.25 0.17 8.73
N VAL A 73 6.23 -0.62 9.80
CA VAL A 73 7.25 -1.61 10.13
C VAL A 73 6.65 -2.99 9.87
N LEU A 74 7.38 -3.82 9.13
CA LEU A 74 6.97 -5.19 8.86
C LEU A 74 7.21 -6.06 10.09
N ASN A 75 6.24 -6.93 10.39
CA ASN A 75 6.44 -8.04 11.30
C ASN A 75 6.64 -9.36 10.52
N ASP A 76 6.85 -10.46 11.24
CA ASP A 76 7.07 -11.78 10.62
C ASP A 76 5.90 -12.21 9.71
N GLU A 77 4.66 -11.79 10.00
CA GLU A 77 3.48 -12.11 9.20
C GLU A 77 3.45 -11.33 7.87
N ASP A 78 3.90 -10.07 7.91
CA ASP A 78 3.99 -9.20 6.73
C ASP A 78 5.08 -9.70 5.74
N ALA A 79 6.10 -10.42 6.24
CA ALA A 79 7.21 -10.94 5.45
C ALA A 79 7.04 -12.39 4.94
N LYS A 80 6.20 -13.22 5.58
CA LYS A 80 6.19 -14.69 5.38
C LYS A 80 5.45 -15.23 4.16
N THR A 81 4.70 -14.42 3.40
CA THR A 81 3.76 -14.99 2.41
C THR A 81 4.39 -15.28 1.02
N HIS A 82 5.72 -15.21 0.85
CA HIS A 82 6.39 -15.58 -0.42
C HIS A 82 6.87 -17.04 -0.49
N LEU A 83 6.71 -17.86 0.56
CA LEU A 83 7.26 -19.23 0.62
C LEU A 83 6.23 -20.36 0.70
N MET A 84 4.96 -20.11 0.37
CA MET A 84 3.95 -21.16 0.22
C MET A 84 3.25 -21.07 -1.13
N VAL A 85 3.98 -21.40 -2.20
CA VAL A 85 3.47 -22.04 -3.43
C VAL A 85 4.59 -22.80 -4.11
#